data_AF-A0A075FNL4-F1
#
_entry.id   AF-A0A075FNL4-F1
#
_cell.length_a   1.000
_cell.length_b   1.000
_cell.length_c   1.000
_cell.angle_alpha   90.00
_cell.angle_beta   90.00
_cell.angle_gamma   90.00
#
_symmetry.space_group_name_H-M   'P 1'
#
loop_
_entity.id
_entity.type
_entity.pdbx_description
1 polymer ?
#
loop_
_entity_poly.entity_id
_entity_poly.type
_entity_poly.pdbx_seq_one_letter_code
_entity_poly.pdbx_strand_id
1 'polypeptide(L)'
;MAGLGKAARGKRRWIGLRVPCGAASRASCEGLLEAVLEGLRWRMYDHNPGPDGSATAIVRVPLSDCESATSRINSEEGWHTLTRSGKIRLVRKRLELD
;
A
#
# COMPACT_ATOMS: atom_id res chain seq x y z
N MET A 1 -2.48 12.96 28.45
CA MET A 1 -2.23 11.53 28.14
C MET A 1 -0.95 11.41 27.31
N ALA A 2 0.13 10.89 27.90
CA ALA A 2 1.39 10.67 27.20
C ALA A 2 1.18 9.61 26.10
N GLY A 3 1.24 10.03 24.84
CA GLY A 3 1.04 9.13 23.71
C GLY A 3 2.06 7.99 23.77
N LEU A 4 1.57 6.74 23.73
CA LEU A 4 2.34 5.50 23.68
C LEU A 4 3.71 5.73 23.05
N GLY A 5 4.76 5.48 23.83
CA GLY A 5 6.15 5.73 23.45
C GLY A 5 6.49 5.07 22.12
N LYS A 6 7.51 5.59 21.41
CA LYS A 6 7.89 5.09 20.07
C LYS A 6 8.06 3.57 20.00
N ALA A 7 8.47 2.92 21.10
CA ALA A 7 8.61 1.47 21.19
C ALA A 7 7.28 0.69 21.19
N ALA A 8 6.18 1.28 21.69
CA ALA A 8 4.88 0.64 21.80
C ALA A 8 4.02 0.75 20.52
N ARG A 9 4.36 1.65 19.59
CA ARG A 9 3.71 1.73 18.27
C ARG A 9 4.37 0.69 17.37
N GLY A 10 3.73 -0.48 17.25
CA GLY A 10 4.24 -1.62 16.47
C GLY A 10 4.88 -1.23 15.12
N LYS A 11 5.93 -1.95 14.74
CA LYS A 11 6.71 -1.67 13.53
C LYS A 11 5.82 -1.83 12.28
N ARG A 12 5.95 -0.90 11.33
CA ARG A 12 5.20 -0.87 10.07
C ARG A 12 6.09 -0.71 8.86
N ARG A 13 5.52 -1.03 7.69
CA ARG A 13 6.08 -0.75 6.37
C ARG A 13 5.04 -0.06 5.51
N TRP A 14 5.54 0.82 4.65
CA TRP A 14 4.80 1.46 3.58
C TRP A 14 5.19 0.76 2.28
N ILE A 15 4.19 0.35 1.52
CA ILE A 15 4.35 -0.31 0.23
C ILE A 15 3.69 0.60 -0.80
N GLY A 16 4.47 1.07 -1.77
CA GLY A 16 4.00 1.71 -2.98
C GLY A 16 3.79 0.65 -4.06
N LEU A 17 2.65 0.69 -4.73
CA LEU A 17 2.26 -0.32 -5.70
C LEU A 17 1.46 0.27 -6.86
N ARG A 18 1.50 -0.43 -8.00
CA ARG A 18 0.58 -0.25 -9.11
C ARG A 18 -0.59 -1.21 -8.97
N VAL A 19 -1.79 -0.67 -9.12
CA VAL A 19 -3.07 -1.37 -9.17
C VAL A 19 -3.57 -1.31 -10.61
N PRO A 20 -4.02 -2.43 -11.21
CA PRO A 20 -4.47 -2.48 -12.60
C PRO A 20 -5.80 -1.71 -12.81
N CYS A 21 -6.32 -1.79 -14.04
CA CYS A 21 -7.60 -1.17 -14.41
C CYS A 21 -8.73 -1.57 -13.44
N GLY A 22 -9.63 -0.61 -13.14
CA GLY A 22 -10.68 -0.75 -12.12
C GLY A 22 -10.37 0.01 -10.82
N ALA A 23 -9.23 0.70 -10.75
CA ALA A 23 -8.80 1.48 -9.60
C ALA A 23 -8.97 2.99 -9.77
N ALA A 24 -9.86 3.44 -10.66
CA ALA A 24 -10.08 4.86 -10.95
C ALA A 24 -10.59 5.66 -9.74
N SER A 25 -11.32 5.02 -8.81
CA SER A 25 -11.79 5.64 -7.58
C SER A 25 -11.10 5.03 -6.36
N ARG A 26 -11.01 5.83 -5.28
CA ARG A 26 -10.47 5.39 -4.00
C ARG A 26 -11.20 4.15 -3.48
N ALA A 27 -12.53 4.13 -3.55
CA ALA A 27 -13.37 3.04 -3.06
C ALA A 27 -13.16 1.76 -3.89
N SER A 28 -13.08 1.88 -5.22
CA SER A 28 -12.81 0.74 -6.10
C SER A 28 -11.43 0.15 -5.85
N CYS A 29 -10.41 1.00 -5.68
CA CYS A 29 -9.05 0.59 -5.33
C CYS A 29 -8.99 -0.10 -3.96
N GLU A 30 -9.69 0.43 -2.95
CA GLU A 30 -9.79 -0.20 -1.62
C GLU A 30 -10.48 -1.58 -1.71
N GLY A 31 -11.55 -1.73 -2.48
CA GLY A 31 -12.22 -3.02 -2.69
C GLY A 31 -11.34 -4.06 -3.38
N LEU A 32 -10.57 -3.64 -4.40
CA LEU A 32 -9.58 -4.50 -5.06
C LEU A 32 -8.47 -4.95 -4.09
N LEU A 33 -7.98 -4.03 -3.25
CA LEU A 33 -6.96 -4.32 -2.24
C LEU A 33 -7.48 -5.24 -1.14
N GLU A 34 -8.76 -5.15 -0.77
CA GLU A 34 -9.39 -6.03 0.22
C GLU A 34 -9.30 -7.49 -0.20
N ALA A 35 -9.55 -7.78 -1.49
CA ALA A 35 -9.43 -9.12 -2.04
C ALA A 35 -7.98 -9.61 -2.06
N VAL A 36 -7.04 -8.80 -2.58
CA VAL A 36 -5.62 -9.19 -2.69
C VAL A 36 -4.95 -9.37 -1.32
N LEU A 37 -5.33 -8.56 -0.34
CA LEU A 37 -4.72 -8.52 0.99
C LEU A 37 -5.60 -9.15 2.08
N GLU A 38 -6.56 -10.00 1.69
CA GLU A 38 -7.53 -10.61 2.60
C GLU A 38 -6.86 -11.28 3.82
N GLY A 39 -7.32 -10.96 5.02
CA GLY A 39 -6.76 -11.54 6.25
C GLY A 39 -5.40 -10.97 6.68
N LEU A 40 -4.83 -10.02 5.94
CA LEU A 40 -3.71 -9.21 6.42
C LEU A 40 -4.23 -7.91 7.05
N ARG A 41 -3.45 -7.35 7.99
CA ARG A 41 -3.77 -6.00 8.49
C ARG A 41 -3.15 -4.98 7.56
N TRP A 42 -3.97 -4.13 6.96
CA TRP A 42 -3.48 -3.08 6.08
C TRP A 42 -4.37 -1.83 6.14
N ARG A 43 -3.92 -0.74 5.50
CA ARG A 43 -4.72 0.47 5.28
C ARG A 43 -4.19 1.21 4.05
N MET A 44 -5.06 1.61 3.13
CA MET A 44 -4.70 2.52 2.05
C MET A 44 -4.49 3.94 2.58
N TYR A 45 -3.39 4.57 2.17
CA TYR A 45 -3.05 5.92 2.57
C TYR A 45 -3.20 6.87 1.38
N ASP A 46 -2.42 6.64 0.33
CA ASP A 46 -2.49 7.41 -0.90
C ASP A 46 -3.12 6.57 -2.02
N HIS A 47 -3.87 7.23 -2.88
CA HIS A 47 -4.49 6.68 -4.09
C HIS A 47 -4.42 7.76 -5.17
N ASN A 48 -3.73 7.44 -6.26
CA ASN A 48 -3.52 8.35 -7.37
C ASN A 48 -3.93 7.64 -8.66
N PRO A 49 -5.12 7.97 -9.20
CA PRO A 49 -5.61 7.33 -10.42
C PRO A 49 -4.74 7.70 -11.63
N GLY A 50 -4.50 6.72 -12.48
CA GLY A 50 -3.87 6.86 -13.78
C GLY A 50 -4.90 7.09 -14.89
N PRO A 51 -4.45 7.50 -16.09
CA PRO A 51 -5.32 7.84 -17.22
C PRO A 51 -6.03 6.62 -17.86
N ASP A 52 -5.51 5.41 -17.63
CA ASP A 52 -6.00 4.12 -18.16
C ASP A 52 -6.95 3.39 -17.18
N GLY A 53 -7.38 4.07 -16.12
CA GLY A 53 -8.17 3.47 -15.04
C GLY A 53 -7.35 2.61 -14.07
N SER A 54 -6.04 2.51 -14.26
CA SER A 54 -5.11 1.99 -13.25
C SER A 54 -4.88 3.01 -12.14
N ALA A 55 -4.14 2.65 -11.10
CA ALA A 55 -3.74 3.60 -10.07
C ALA A 55 -2.38 3.25 -9.47
N THR A 56 -1.72 4.28 -8.94
CA THR A 56 -0.64 4.10 -7.97
C THR A 56 -1.22 4.29 -6.57
N ALA A 57 -0.93 3.35 -5.67
CA ALA A 57 -1.41 3.39 -4.30
C ALA A 57 -0.24 3.26 -3.31
N ILE A 58 -0.44 3.78 -2.10
CA ILE A 58 0.44 3.51 -0.97
C ILE A 58 -0.38 2.88 0.15
N VAL A 59 -0.01 1.66 0.54
CA VAL A 59 -0.61 0.96 1.68
C VAL A 59 0.35 0.88 2.86
N ARG A 60 -0.23 0.86 4.05
CA ARG A 60 0.46 0.66 5.32
C ARG A 60 0.16 -0.73 5.84
N VAL A 61 1.19 -1.51 6.12
CA VAL A 61 1.08 -2.86 6.72
C VAL A 61 1.96 -2.97 7.98
N PRO A 62 1.63 -3.84 8.94
CA PRO A 62 2.59 -4.28 9.96
C PRO A 62 3.86 -4.83 9.31
N LEU A 63 4.99 -4.69 9.98
CA LEU A 63 6.26 -5.25 9.50
C LEU A 63 6.19 -6.77 9.33
N SER A 64 5.44 -7.46 10.21
CA SER A 64 5.21 -8.91 10.14
C SER A 64 4.51 -9.34 8.84
N ASP A 65 3.64 -8.49 8.30
CA ASP A 65 2.78 -8.83 7.17
C ASP A 65 3.38 -8.32 5.85
N CYS A 66 4.53 -7.64 5.91
CA CYS A 66 5.13 -6.95 4.76
C CYS A 66 5.53 -7.90 3.63
N GLU A 67 6.16 -9.03 3.96
CA GLU A 67 6.56 -10.02 2.94
C GLU A 67 5.32 -10.71 2.35
N SER A 68 4.36 -11.12 3.16
CA SER A 68 3.09 -11.71 2.69
C SER A 68 2.31 -10.77 1.78
N ALA A 69 2.17 -9.49 2.17
CA ALA A 69 1.51 -8.49 1.35
C ALA A 69 2.23 -8.29 0.01
N THR A 70 3.56 -8.19 0.03
CA THR A 70 4.37 -8.02 -1.19
C THR A 70 4.23 -9.22 -2.12
N SER A 71 4.28 -10.43 -1.57
CA SER A 71 4.11 -11.67 -2.34
C SER A 71 2.74 -11.71 -3.02
N ARG A 72 1.65 -11.45 -2.28
CA ARG A 72 0.30 -11.49 -2.85
C ARG A 72 0.08 -10.44 -3.92
N ILE A 73 0.53 -9.21 -3.69
CA ILE A 73 0.48 -8.14 -4.71
C ILE A 73 1.20 -8.59 -5.99
N ASN A 74 2.38 -9.18 -5.89
CA ASN A 74 3.15 -9.57 -7.07
C ASN A 74 2.71 -10.91 -7.69
N SER A 75 1.85 -11.68 -7.02
CA SER A 75 1.26 -12.91 -7.56
C SER A 75 -0.01 -12.65 -8.36
N GLU A 76 -0.65 -11.49 -8.16
CA GLU A 76 -1.86 -11.11 -8.88
C GLU A 76 -1.51 -10.48 -10.24
N GLU A 77 -2.24 -10.86 -11.29
CA GLU A 77 -1.96 -10.39 -12.65
C GLU A 77 -2.18 -8.87 -12.77
N GLY A 78 -1.19 -8.15 -13.32
CA GLY A 78 -1.25 -6.70 -13.52
C GLY A 78 -1.01 -5.86 -12.25
N TRP A 79 -0.77 -6.49 -11.10
CA TRP A 79 -0.38 -5.83 -9.86
C TRP A 79 1.12 -5.91 -9.65
N HIS A 80 1.71 -4.80 -9.19
CA HIS A 80 3.15 -4.76 -8.94
C HIS A 80 3.51 -3.88 -7.74
N THR A 81 4.33 -4.42 -6.85
CA THR A 81 5.01 -3.61 -5.83
C THR A 81 6.11 -2.77 -6.49
N LEU A 82 6.01 -1.46 -6.38
CA LEU A 82 6.99 -0.51 -6.93
C LEU A 82 8.10 -0.22 -5.92
N THR A 83 7.75 -0.02 -4.65
CA THR A 83 8.76 0.27 -3.62
C THR A 83 8.27 0.00 -2.20
N ARG A 84 9.21 -0.18 -1.26
CA ARG A 84 8.92 -0.37 0.16
C ARG A 84 9.83 0.50 1.03
N SER A 85 9.30 1.00 2.15
CA SER A 85 10.10 1.76 3.12
C SER A 85 9.47 1.80 4.52
N GLY A 86 10.28 2.07 5.54
CA GLY A 86 9.77 2.43 6.87
C GLY A 86 9.20 3.86 6.95
N LYS A 87 9.43 4.69 5.93
CA LYS A 87 9.04 6.11 5.89
C LYS A 87 8.20 6.41 4.66
N ILE A 88 6.98 6.92 4.86
CA ILE A 88 6.06 7.27 3.77
C ILE A 88 6.67 8.27 2.79
N ARG A 89 7.39 9.29 3.29
CA ARG A 89 8.06 10.29 2.46
C ARG A 89 9.00 9.66 1.43
N LEU A 90 9.70 8.58 1.78
CA LEU A 90 10.57 7.88 0.84
C LEU A 90 9.79 7.09 -0.20
N VAL A 91 8.60 6.61 0.12
CA VAL A 91 7.72 5.95 -0.85
C VAL A 91 7.16 6.98 -1.82
N ARG A 92 6.58 8.09 -1.32
CA ARG A 92 6.06 9.19 -2.15
C ARG A 92 7.10 9.74 -3.12
N LYS A 93 8.31 10.05 -2.63
CA LYS A 93 9.42 10.50 -3.48
C LYS A 93 9.74 9.54 -4.64
N ARG A 94 9.71 8.23 -4.39
CA ARG A 94 10.01 7.21 -5.40
C ARG A 94 8.85 6.96 -6.37
N LEU A 95 7.63 7.33 -5.97
CA LEU A 95 6.44 7.30 -6.82
C LEU A 95 6.16 8.65 -7.48
N GLU A 96 7.06 9.63 -7.30
CA GLU A 96 6.92 10.98 -7.87
C GLU A 96 5.64 11.71 -7.39
N LEU A 97 5.25 11.47 -6.14
CA LEU A 97 4.05 12.03 -5.49
C LEU A 97 4.37 13.12 -4.45
N ASP A 98 5.60 13.64 -4.48
CA ASP A 98 6.21 14.52 -3.47
C ASP A 98 6.13 15.99 -3.88
#